data_AF-A0A565CEK4-F1
#
_entry.id   AF-A0A565CEK4-F1
#
_cell.length_a   1.000
_cell.length_b   1.000
_cell.length_c   1.000
_cell.angle_alpha   90.00
_cell.angle_beta   90.00
_cell.angle_gamma   90.00
#
_symmetry.space_group_name_H-M   'P 1'
#
loop_
_entity.id
_entity.type
_entity.pdbx_description
1 polymer ?
#
loop_
_entity_poly.entity_id
_entity_poly.type
_entity_poly.pdbx_seq_one_letter_code
_entity_poly.pdbx_strand_id
1 'polypeptide(L)'
;MIRDYTIRNFKLNLNTGITQKIHLPLNFSGIEIDTVKLRCGSLRRYGARIGEFHIGSGVTVEPCPERVMLVRQNLGSNWSSIYSTGYNLTGYNYQLVSPVLGLLAYNANPDGVATNPYEVNVVGTDQNPILIDFFSSKANSTPNPKKNSSLLCACFASNGNTTFSEQVSAYVCKGTRQGHYALVTTELAPKNDDGGMGSYCFCN
;
A
#
# COMPACT_ATOMS: atom_id res chain seq x y z
N MET A 1 14.60 2.64 9.75
CA MET A 1 14.61 4.11 9.93
C MET A 1 13.22 4.74 9.81
N ILE A 2 12.53 4.76 8.64
CA ILE A 2 11.17 5.36 8.55
C ILE A 2 10.19 4.65 9.49
N ARG A 3 10.21 3.30 9.51
CA ARG A 3 9.46 2.47 10.45
C ARG A 3 9.71 2.89 11.91
N ASP A 4 10.97 2.89 12.34
CA ASP A 4 11.33 3.17 13.74
C ASP A 4 10.98 4.60 14.14
N TYR A 5 11.15 5.57 13.22
CA TYR A 5 10.75 6.95 13.44
C TYR A 5 9.23 7.09 13.57
N THR A 6 8.46 6.45 12.68
CA THR A 6 7.00 6.43 12.71
C THR A 6 6.49 5.88 14.03
N ILE A 7 7.05 4.74 14.44
CA ILE A 7 6.71 4.06 15.69
C ILE A 7 7.02 4.97 16.88
N ARG A 8 8.21 5.59 16.95
CA ARG A 8 8.59 6.46 18.08
C ARG A 8 7.80 7.77 18.18
N ASN A 9 7.29 8.29 17.05
CA ASN A 9 6.58 9.58 16.99
C ASN A 9 5.05 9.44 16.95
N PHE A 10 4.53 8.22 17.10
CA PHE A 10 3.10 7.98 17.20
C PHE A 10 2.55 8.53 18.54
N LYS A 11 1.42 9.24 18.51
CA LYS A 11 0.82 9.81 19.73
C LYS A 11 0.15 8.73 20.57
N LEU A 12 0.57 8.65 21.83
CA LEU A 12 0.14 7.64 22.81
C LEU A 12 -1.39 7.65 23.05
N ASN A 13 -2.01 8.85 23.07
CA ASN A 13 -3.42 9.05 23.48
C ASN A 13 -4.41 9.21 22.30
N LEU A 14 -4.12 8.64 21.13
CA LEU A 14 -5.08 8.67 20.02
C LEU A 14 -6.25 7.72 20.26
N ASN A 15 -7.47 8.24 20.09
CA ASN A 15 -8.67 7.43 20.03
C ASN A 15 -8.60 6.44 18.87
N THR A 16 -9.22 5.28 19.05
CA THR A 16 -9.29 4.24 18.02
C THR A 16 -9.99 4.79 16.78
N GLY A 17 -9.45 4.52 15.59
CA GLY A 17 -10.03 4.94 14.32
C GLY A 17 -9.70 6.37 13.87
N ILE A 18 -8.97 7.15 14.67
CA ILE A 18 -8.52 8.49 14.27
C ILE A 18 -7.19 8.40 13.53
N THR A 19 -7.15 8.93 12.31
CA THR A 19 -5.93 9.03 11.51
C THR A 19 -5.01 10.14 12.03
N GLN A 20 -3.72 9.84 12.18
CA GLN A 20 -2.67 10.78 12.56
C GLN A 20 -1.60 10.86 11.48
N LYS A 21 -1.30 12.09 11.04
CA LYS A 21 -0.12 12.41 10.22
C LYS A 21 1.16 12.40 11.06
N ILE A 22 2.20 11.74 10.55
CA ILE A 22 3.54 11.76 11.12
C ILE A 22 4.42 12.65 10.26
N HIS A 23 4.95 13.72 10.86
CA HIS A 23 5.87 14.62 10.18
C HIS A 23 7.27 14.04 10.26
N LEU A 24 7.83 13.67 9.12
CA LEU A 24 9.19 13.15 9.04
C LEU A 24 10.22 14.30 9.07
N PRO A 25 11.47 14.01 9.47
CA PRO A 25 12.57 14.98 9.37
C PRO A 25 12.78 15.45 7.92
N LEU A 26 13.41 16.63 7.76
CA LEU A 26 13.65 17.24 6.43
C LEU A 26 14.37 16.30 5.45
N ASN A 27 15.21 15.40 5.94
CA ASN A 27 15.91 14.39 5.13
C ASN A 27 14.97 13.37 4.45
N PHE A 28 13.69 13.33 4.81
CA PHE A 28 12.64 12.51 4.21
C PHE A 28 11.50 13.36 3.64
N SER A 29 11.79 14.62 3.29
CA SER A 29 10.81 15.51 2.67
C SER A 29 10.21 14.87 1.41
N GLY A 30 8.92 15.08 1.20
CA GLY A 30 8.14 14.48 0.12
C GLY A 30 7.57 13.09 0.42
N ILE A 31 7.94 12.47 1.55
CA ILE A 31 7.28 11.27 2.05
C ILE A 31 6.16 11.67 3.01
N GLU A 32 4.95 11.21 2.74
CA GLU A 32 3.80 11.37 3.62
C GLU A 32 3.51 10.09 4.38
N ILE A 33 3.33 10.21 5.70
CA ILE A 33 2.98 9.09 6.58
C ILE A 33 1.69 9.41 7.32
N ASP A 34 0.72 8.51 7.18
CA ASP A 34 -0.51 8.50 7.95
C ASP A 34 -0.60 7.21 8.77
N THR A 35 -1.13 7.30 9.98
CA THR A 35 -1.27 6.15 10.87
C THR A 35 -2.67 6.09 11.46
N VAL A 36 -3.21 4.90 11.66
CA VAL A 36 -4.48 4.71 12.40
C VAL A 36 -4.38 3.49 13.31
N LYS A 37 -4.85 3.65 14.55
CA LYS A 37 -4.91 2.58 15.56
C LYS A 37 -6.31 1.97 15.56
N LEU A 38 -6.42 0.66 15.37
CA LEU A 38 -7.67 -0.08 15.29
C LEU A 38 -7.65 -1.29 16.24
N ARG A 39 -8.81 -1.72 16.72
CA ARG A 39 -8.93 -3.05 17.36
C ARG A 39 -8.80 -4.12 16.29
N CYS A 40 -8.04 -5.19 16.55
CA CYS A 40 -7.93 -6.29 15.57
C CYS A 40 -9.31 -6.84 15.17
N GLY A 41 -10.21 -7.07 16.14
CA GLY A 41 -11.57 -7.54 15.86
C GLY A 41 -12.41 -6.57 15.00
N SER A 42 -12.26 -5.26 15.19
CA SER A 42 -12.93 -4.26 14.37
C SER A 42 -12.37 -4.24 12.95
N LEU A 43 -11.05 -4.31 12.79
CA LEU A 43 -10.40 -4.40 11.48
C LEU A 43 -10.84 -5.65 10.72
N ARG A 44 -10.86 -6.82 11.38
CA ARG A 44 -11.37 -8.08 10.79
C ARG A 44 -12.84 -7.96 10.38
N ARG A 45 -13.70 -7.38 11.23
CA ARG A 45 -15.15 -7.34 10.98
C ARG A 45 -15.57 -6.29 9.95
N TYR A 46 -14.97 -5.09 9.98
CA TYR A 46 -15.45 -3.94 9.23
C TYR A 46 -14.47 -3.45 8.16
N GLY A 47 -13.22 -3.93 8.17
CA GLY A 47 -12.18 -3.36 7.33
C GLY A 47 -11.74 -1.98 7.82
N ALA A 48 -11.09 -1.22 6.95
CA ALA A 48 -10.65 0.14 7.23
C ALA A 48 -10.36 0.92 5.95
N ARG A 49 -10.32 2.24 6.04
CA ARG A 49 -9.80 3.11 4.98
C ARG A 49 -8.71 4.02 5.54
N ILE A 50 -7.56 4.06 4.88
CA ILE A 50 -6.47 4.97 5.22
C ILE A 50 -5.82 5.48 3.92
N GLY A 51 -6.00 6.77 3.64
CA GLY A 51 -5.55 7.38 2.38
C GLY A 51 -6.14 6.65 1.16
N GLU A 52 -5.24 6.17 0.30
CA GLU A 52 -5.51 5.42 -0.92
C GLU A 52 -5.96 3.98 -0.66
N PHE A 53 -5.71 3.45 0.54
CA PHE A 53 -5.94 2.04 0.87
C PHE A 53 -7.34 1.82 1.42
N HIS A 54 -8.11 0.96 0.75
CA HIS A 54 -9.42 0.49 1.16
C HIS A 54 -9.29 -0.99 1.49
N ILE A 55 -9.25 -1.29 2.78
CA ILE A 55 -9.14 -2.65 3.32
C ILE A 55 -10.57 -3.17 3.52
N GLY A 56 -10.94 -4.19 2.75
CA GLY A 56 -12.28 -4.77 2.80
C GLY A 56 -12.63 -5.42 4.14
N SER A 57 -13.91 -5.67 4.36
CA SER A 57 -14.37 -6.42 5.54
C SER A 57 -13.99 -7.91 5.44
N GLY A 58 -13.86 -8.58 6.59
CA GLY A 58 -13.52 -10.01 6.64
C GLY A 58 -12.04 -10.32 6.44
N VAL A 59 -11.16 -9.31 6.52
CA VAL A 59 -9.70 -9.54 6.41
C VAL A 59 -9.19 -10.44 7.53
N THR A 60 -8.17 -11.24 7.21
CA THR A 60 -7.39 -11.98 8.19
C THR A 60 -6.32 -11.06 8.77
N VAL A 61 -6.12 -11.11 10.09
CA VAL A 61 -5.13 -10.28 10.79
C VAL A 61 -4.28 -11.18 11.70
N GLU A 62 -3.04 -11.46 11.33
CA GLU A 62 -2.22 -12.50 11.97
C GLU A 62 -0.79 -12.02 12.31
N PRO A 63 -0.38 -12.03 13.60
CA PRO A 63 -1.19 -12.34 14.77
C PRO A 63 -2.23 -11.24 15.02
N CYS A 64 -3.23 -11.53 15.88
CA CYS A 64 -4.31 -10.59 16.20
C CYS A 64 -4.11 -9.98 17.60
N PRO A 65 -3.23 -8.96 17.75
CA PRO A 65 -3.06 -8.28 19.03
C PRO A 65 -4.31 -7.48 19.41
N GLU A 66 -4.32 -6.94 20.63
CA GLU A 66 -5.41 -6.10 21.10
C GLU A 66 -5.65 -4.89 20.16
N ARG A 67 -4.58 -4.22 19.71
CA ARG A 67 -4.63 -3.14 18.72
C ARG A 67 -3.62 -3.37 17.60
N VAL A 68 -4.01 -2.95 16.40
CA VAL A 68 -3.20 -2.90 15.20
C VAL A 68 -3.05 -1.46 14.78
N MET A 69 -1.81 -1.03 14.52
CA MET A 69 -1.52 0.24 13.88
C MET A 69 -1.30 -0.01 12.39
N LEU A 70 -2.17 0.55 11.56
CA LEU A 70 -1.94 0.64 10.12
C LEU A 70 -1.10 1.88 9.83
N VAL A 71 -0.14 1.75 8.93
CA VAL A 71 0.76 2.81 8.49
C VAL A 71 0.64 2.92 6.97
N ARG A 72 0.09 4.03 6.50
CA ARG A 72 0.13 4.41 5.08
C ARG A 72 1.38 5.23 4.84
N GLN A 73 2.12 4.84 3.80
CA GLN A 73 3.28 5.57 3.30
C GLN A 73 2.99 5.99 1.86
N ASN A 74 3.17 7.26 1.55
CA ASN A 74 3.31 7.71 0.18
C ASN A 74 4.72 8.26 0.03
N LEU A 75 5.54 7.58 -0.76
CA LEU A 75 6.96 7.91 -0.88
C LEU A 75 7.19 9.15 -1.74
N GLY A 76 6.18 9.62 -2.48
CA GLY A 76 6.36 10.67 -3.47
C GLY A 76 7.29 10.23 -4.62
N SER A 77 7.31 11.01 -5.69
CA SER A 77 8.04 10.62 -6.91
C SER A 77 9.55 10.47 -6.70
N ASN A 78 10.15 11.33 -5.87
CA ASN A 78 11.61 11.33 -5.64
C ASN A 78 12.10 10.03 -4.99
N TRP A 79 11.44 9.58 -3.92
CA TRP A 79 11.85 8.37 -3.20
C TRP A 79 11.37 7.09 -3.87
N SER A 80 10.35 7.17 -4.72
CA SER A 80 9.86 6.02 -5.46
C SER A 80 10.88 5.47 -6.47
N SER A 81 11.85 6.28 -6.89
CA SER A 81 12.95 5.85 -7.78
C SER A 81 13.78 4.68 -7.21
N ILE A 82 13.84 4.55 -5.88
CA ILE A 82 14.52 3.43 -5.20
C ILE A 82 13.89 2.09 -5.60
N TYR A 83 12.57 2.05 -5.86
CA TYR A 83 11.90 0.84 -6.28
C TYR A 83 12.22 0.48 -7.74
N SER A 84 12.37 1.48 -8.62
CA SER A 84 12.74 1.24 -10.01
C SER A 84 14.06 0.47 -10.12
N THR A 85 15.08 0.88 -9.37
CA THR A 85 16.39 0.24 -9.37
C THR A 85 16.41 -1.02 -8.49
N GLY A 86 15.87 -0.94 -7.26
CA GLY A 86 15.94 -2.03 -6.29
C GLY A 86 15.17 -3.28 -6.71
N TYR A 87 14.14 -3.14 -7.53
CA TYR A 87 13.33 -4.22 -8.07
C TYR A 87 13.54 -4.46 -9.57
N ASN A 88 14.55 -3.82 -10.17
CA ASN A 88 14.93 -3.97 -11.57
C ASN A 88 13.77 -3.81 -12.58
N LEU A 89 12.94 -2.77 -12.41
CA LEU A 89 11.76 -2.57 -13.27
C LEU A 89 12.12 -2.43 -14.75
N THR A 90 13.24 -1.76 -15.05
CA THR A 90 13.75 -1.60 -16.41
C THR A 90 14.15 -2.93 -17.03
N GLY A 91 14.71 -3.86 -16.25
CA GLY A 91 14.98 -5.23 -16.70
C GLY A 91 13.71 -6.02 -17.08
N TYR A 92 12.53 -5.59 -16.60
CA TYR A 92 11.23 -6.12 -16.99
C TYR A 92 10.51 -5.28 -18.06
N ASN A 93 11.16 -4.26 -18.65
CA ASN A 93 10.57 -3.30 -19.59
C ASN A 93 9.37 -2.51 -19.02
N TYR A 94 9.39 -2.22 -17.72
CA TYR A 94 8.39 -1.41 -17.04
C TYR A 94 8.99 -0.11 -16.48
N GLN A 95 8.20 0.96 -16.53
CA GLN A 95 8.50 2.26 -15.95
C GLN A 95 7.43 2.67 -14.94
N LEU A 96 7.86 3.18 -13.79
CA LEU A 96 7.00 3.71 -12.74
C LEU A 96 6.32 5.03 -13.15
N VAL A 97 5.00 5.15 -12.97
CA VAL A 97 4.20 6.35 -13.36
C VAL A 97 3.33 6.94 -12.24
N SER A 98 3.48 6.41 -11.02
CA SER A 98 2.89 6.93 -9.80
C SER A 98 3.92 6.94 -8.68
N PRO A 99 3.71 7.68 -7.59
CA PRO A 99 4.38 7.38 -6.33
C PRO A 99 4.15 5.93 -5.90
N VAL A 100 5.11 5.35 -5.21
CA VAL A 100 4.97 4.07 -4.52
C VAL A 100 4.21 4.32 -3.22
N LEU A 101 3.13 3.57 -3.04
CA LEU A 101 2.27 3.60 -1.87
C LEU A 101 2.50 2.34 -1.04
N GLY A 102 2.79 2.51 0.25
CA GLY A 102 2.98 1.44 1.21
C GLY A 102 1.83 1.34 2.20
N LEU A 103 1.32 0.13 2.44
CA LEU A 103 0.50 -0.20 3.58
C LEU A 103 1.29 -1.17 4.46
N LEU A 104 1.53 -0.79 5.71
CA LEU A 104 2.15 -1.66 6.71
C LEU A 104 1.23 -1.77 7.93
N ALA A 105 1.39 -2.84 8.68
CA ALA A 105 0.62 -3.09 9.88
C ALA A 105 1.53 -3.63 10.99
N TYR A 106 1.35 -3.09 12.20
CA TYR A 106 2.13 -3.44 13.38
C TYR A 106 1.21 -3.62 14.59
N ASN A 107 1.67 -4.36 15.60
CA ASN A 107 0.98 -4.34 16.89
C ASN A 107 1.07 -2.96 17.55
N ALA A 108 0.03 -2.62 18.30
CA ALA A 108 -0.02 -1.43 19.12
C ALA A 108 -0.64 -1.76 20.48
N ASN A 109 -0.36 -0.92 21.47
CA ASN A 109 -0.97 -1.00 22.79
C ASN A 109 -2.15 -0.02 22.89
N PRO A 110 -3.08 -0.22 23.83
CA PRO A 110 -4.13 0.76 24.14
C PRO A 110 -3.56 2.15 24.42
N ASP A 111 -2.50 2.20 25.22
CA ASP A 111 -1.91 3.43 25.75
C ASP A 111 -0.70 3.92 24.96
N GLY A 112 -0.43 3.33 23.79
CA GLY A 112 0.62 3.82 22.91
C GLY A 112 1.38 2.78 22.09
N VAL A 113 2.66 3.07 21.91
CA VAL A 113 3.57 2.30 21.08
C VAL A 113 3.91 0.98 21.77
N ALA A 114 3.83 -0.13 21.04
CA ALA A 114 4.31 -1.40 21.56
C ALA A 114 5.82 -1.31 21.83
N THR A 115 6.26 -1.65 23.04
CA THR A 115 7.69 -1.64 23.44
C THR A 115 8.54 -2.49 22.48
N ASN A 116 7.95 -3.57 21.97
CA ASN A 116 8.53 -4.45 20.96
C ASN A 116 7.57 -4.54 19.77
N PRO A 117 7.69 -3.63 18.78
CA PRO A 117 6.82 -3.63 17.62
C PRO A 117 7.19 -4.78 16.67
N TYR A 118 6.20 -5.57 16.30
CA TYR A 118 6.29 -6.62 15.30
C TYR A 118 5.24 -6.40 14.20
N GLU A 119 5.51 -6.96 13.03
CA GLU A 119 4.61 -6.86 11.88
C GLU A 119 3.39 -7.75 12.08
N VAL A 120 2.23 -7.20 11.75
CA VAL A 120 0.95 -7.89 11.73
C VAL A 120 0.58 -8.09 10.27
N ASN A 121 0.30 -9.33 9.88
CA ASN A 121 -0.19 -9.63 8.54
C ASN A 121 -1.65 -9.23 8.42
N VAL A 122 -1.99 -8.41 7.43
CA VAL A 122 -3.36 -8.05 7.08
C VAL A 122 -3.61 -8.56 5.67
N VAL A 123 -4.42 -9.60 5.55
CA VAL A 123 -4.67 -10.30 4.30
C VAL A 123 -6.14 -10.15 3.93
N GLY A 124 -6.40 -9.57 2.75
CA GLY A 124 -7.73 -9.44 2.17
C GLY A 124 -8.27 -10.79 1.71
N THR A 125 -9.58 -10.86 1.48
CA THR A 125 -10.22 -12.04 0.88
C THR A 125 -10.40 -11.83 -0.62
N ASP A 126 -10.71 -12.89 -1.35
CA ASP A 126 -10.99 -12.76 -2.79
C ASP A 126 -12.19 -11.86 -3.07
N GLN A 127 -13.21 -11.93 -2.21
CA GLN A 127 -14.43 -11.12 -2.27
C GLN A 127 -14.19 -9.68 -1.80
N ASN A 128 -13.35 -9.50 -0.78
CA ASN A 128 -13.04 -8.21 -0.17
C ASN A 128 -11.51 -8.03 -0.08
N PRO A 129 -10.85 -7.73 -1.21
CA PRO A 129 -9.41 -7.52 -1.23
C PRO A 129 -9.03 -6.14 -0.65
N ILE A 130 -7.74 -5.84 -0.63
CA ILE A 130 -7.25 -4.49 -0.37
C ILE A 130 -7.24 -3.76 -1.72
N LEU A 131 -8.00 -2.69 -1.84
CA LEU A 131 -7.98 -1.83 -3.02
C LEU A 131 -7.06 -0.63 -2.78
N ILE A 132 -6.27 -0.29 -3.78
CA ILE A 132 -5.33 0.83 -3.74
C ILE A 132 -5.73 1.82 -4.83
N ASP A 133 -6.30 2.94 -4.42
CA ASP A 133 -6.82 3.96 -5.31
C ASP A 133 -5.78 5.07 -5.54
N PHE A 134 -5.10 5.02 -6.68
CA PHE A 134 -4.10 6.02 -7.03
C PHE A 134 -4.72 7.35 -7.48
N PHE A 135 -6.03 7.45 -7.72
CA PHE A 135 -6.68 8.74 -8.01
C PHE A 135 -6.70 9.65 -6.80
N SER A 136 -6.85 9.12 -5.58
CA SER A 136 -6.86 10.00 -4.39
C SER A 136 -5.49 10.66 -4.13
N SER A 137 -4.45 10.22 -4.83
CA SER A 137 -3.10 10.81 -4.82
C SER A 137 -2.81 11.79 -5.98
N LYS A 138 -3.74 11.95 -6.95
CA LYS A 138 -3.60 12.86 -8.10
C LYS A 138 -4.70 13.92 -8.13
N ALA A 139 -4.38 15.09 -7.57
CA ALA A 139 -4.83 16.34 -8.19
C ALA A 139 -4.13 16.46 -9.57
N ASN A 140 -4.87 16.81 -10.62
CA ASN A 140 -4.39 17.19 -11.97
C ASN A 140 -4.36 16.12 -13.08
N SER A 141 -5.30 15.18 -13.13
CA SER A 141 -5.62 14.53 -14.40
C SER A 141 -7.12 14.31 -14.49
N THR A 142 -7.75 14.92 -15.50
CA THR A 142 -9.18 14.71 -15.80
C THR A 142 -9.43 13.21 -15.99
N PRO A 143 -10.41 12.62 -15.28
CA PRO A 143 -10.63 11.19 -15.32
C PRO A 143 -11.11 10.79 -16.70
N ASN A 144 -10.30 10.02 -17.41
CA ASN A 144 -10.84 9.13 -18.43
C ASN A 144 -11.34 7.90 -17.68
N PRO A 145 -12.66 7.63 -17.60
CA PRO A 145 -13.21 6.57 -16.76
C PRO A 145 -12.89 5.16 -17.25
N LYS A 146 -12.23 5.04 -18.41
CA LYS A 146 -11.82 3.77 -19.00
C LYS A 146 -10.48 3.32 -18.43
N LYS A 147 -10.35 2.02 -18.15
CA LYS A 147 -9.05 1.41 -17.85
C LYS A 147 -8.06 1.81 -18.95
N ASN A 148 -6.94 2.40 -18.57
CA ASN A 148 -5.86 2.61 -19.52
C ASN A 148 -5.11 1.29 -19.67
N SER A 149 -5.26 0.63 -20.82
CA SER A 149 -4.63 -0.66 -21.11
C SER A 149 -3.10 -0.62 -21.08
N SER A 150 -2.50 0.57 -21.18
CA SER A 150 -1.05 0.72 -21.04
C SER A 150 -0.56 0.71 -19.59
N LEU A 151 -1.46 0.79 -18.61
CA LEU A 151 -1.11 0.85 -17.18
C LEU A 151 -1.36 -0.50 -16.49
N LEU A 152 -0.37 -0.94 -15.73
CA LEU A 152 -0.46 -2.11 -14.86
C LEU A 152 -0.20 -1.73 -13.41
N CYS A 153 -0.65 -2.59 -12.51
CA CYS A 153 -0.37 -2.54 -11.09
C CYS A 153 0.87 -3.36 -10.77
N ALA A 154 1.82 -2.78 -10.05
CA ALA A 154 2.98 -3.47 -9.50
C ALA A 154 2.83 -3.69 -7.99
N CYS A 155 3.10 -4.91 -7.51
CA CYS A 155 3.26 -5.25 -6.08
C CYS A 155 4.73 -5.61 -5.83
N PHE A 156 5.34 -4.93 -4.85
CA PHE A 156 6.72 -5.16 -4.47
C PHE A 156 6.76 -6.04 -3.22
N ALA A 157 7.20 -7.28 -3.37
CA ALA A 157 7.29 -8.25 -2.29
C ALA A 157 8.57 -8.07 -1.48
N SER A 158 8.53 -8.39 -0.19
CA SER A 158 9.66 -8.20 0.73
C SER A 158 10.89 -9.06 0.38
N ASN A 159 10.71 -10.13 -0.40
CA ASN A 159 11.78 -10.99 -0.91
C ASN A 159 12.48 -10.42 -2.16
N GLY A 160 12.15 -9.20 -2.60
CA GLY A 160 12.74 -8.55 -3.77
C GLY A 160 12.05 -8.88 -5.10
N ASN A 161 10.99 -9.69 -5.09
CA ASN A 161 10.21 -9.97 -6.30
C ASN A 161 9.18 -8.87 -6.58
N THR A 162 8.91 -8.66 -7.86
CA THR A 162 7.81 -7.80 -8.33
C THR A 162 6.78 -8.64 -9.05
N THR A 163 5.50 -8.38 -8.80
CA THR A 163 4.40 -8.95 -9.57
C THR A 163 3.61 -7.86 -10.26
N PHE A 164 3.11 -8.16 -11.45
CA PHE A 164 2.32 -7.24 -12.26
C PHE A 164 0.92 -7.80 -12.48
N SER A 165 -0.09 -6.93 -12.47
CA SER A 165 -1.48 -7.30 -12.73
C SER A 165 -2.26 -6.16 -13.38
N GLU A 166 -3.40 -6.50 -13.96
CA GLU A 166 -4.33 -5.49 -14.45
C GLU A 166 -4.99 -4.70 -13.32
N GLN A 167 -5.35 -3.47 -13.64
CA GLN A 167 -6.17 -2.65 -12.76
C GLN A 167 -7.59 -3.23 -12.65
N VAL A 168 -8.22 -3.16 -11.47
CA VAL A 168 -9.63 -3.55 -11.30
C VAL A 168 -10.58 -2.51 -11.91
N SER A 169 -10.21 -1.24 -11.81
CA SER A 169 -10.83 -0.08 -12.47
C SER A 169 -9.73 0.95 -12.76
N ALA A 170 -10.04 2.01 -13.51
CA ALA A 170 -9.04 3.03 -13.85
C ALA A 170 -8.25 3.50 -12.60
N TYR A 171 -6.93 3.35 -12.63
CA TYR A 171 -5.97 3.71 -11.58
C TYR A 171 -6.18 3.03 -10.21
N VAL A 172 -6.93 1.93 -10.16
CA VAL A 172 -7.15 1.16 -8.92
C VAL A 172 -6.52 -0.23 -9.02
N CYS A 173 -5.66 -0.53 -8.06
CA CYS A 173 -4.99 -1.82 -7.96
C CYS A 173 -5.64 -2.72 -6.92
N LYS A 174 -5.58 -4.03 -7.14
CA LYS A 174 -5.97 -5.07 -6.18
C LYS A 174 -4.72 -5.62 -5.50
N GLY A 175 -4.71 -5.58 -4.17
CA GLY A 175 -3.73 -6.21 -3.30
C GLY A 175 -4.37 -7.30 -2.45
N THR A 176 -3.64 -8.39 -2.23
CA THR A 176 -4.06 -9.48 -1.33
C THR A 176 -3.61 -9.26 0.11
N ARG A 177 -2.60 -8.41 0.34
CA ARG A 177 -2.05 -8.14 1.68
C ARG A 177 -1.40 -6.76 1.83
N GLN A 178 -0.95 -6.43 3.03
CA GLN A 178 -0.14 -5.23 3.26
C GLN A 178 1.20 -5.29 2.50
N GLY A 179 1.65 -4.19 1.92
CA GLY A 179 2.86 -4.12 1.10
C GLY A 179 3.00 -2.80 0.35
N HIS A 180 3.93 -2.74 -0.59
CA HIS A 180 4.16 -1.57 -1.44
C HIS A 180 3.64 -1.81 -2.85
N TYR A 181 2.98 -0.78 -3.39
CA TYR A 181 2.24 -0.82 -4.63
C TYR A 181 2.54 0.42 -5.50
N ALA A 182 2.52 0.26 -6.81
CA ALA A 182 2.63 1.38 -7.76
C ALA A 182 1.88 1.09 -9.07
N LEU A 183 1.66 2.14 -9.86
CA LEU A 183 1.30 2.02 -11.27
C LEU A 183 2.57 2.06 -12.12
N VAL A 184 2.61 1.15 -13.10
CA VAL A 184 3.68 1.09 -14.10
C VAL A 184 3.09 1.11 -15.51
N THR A 185 3.90 1.52 -16.48
CA THR A 185 3.62 1.38 -17.90
C THR A 185 4.72 0.54 -18.54
N THR A 186 4.39 -0.20 -19.60
CA THR A 186 5.43 -0.81 -20.43
C THR A 186 6.12 0.25 -21.29
N GLU A 187 7.43 0.09 -21.52
CA GLU A 187 8.20 0.93 -22.43
C GLU A 187 7.96 0.60 -23.91
N LEU A 188 7.39 -0.58 -24.21
CA LEU A 188 7.06 -1.02 -25.56
C LEU A 188 5.56 -0.94 -25.77
N ALA A 189 5.10 -0.31 -26.86
CA ALA A 189 3.68 -0.33 -27.23
C ALA A 189 3.16 -1.78 -27.24
N PRO A 190 2.03 -2.07 -26.58
CA PRO A 190 1.58 -3.44 -26.39
C PRO A 190 1.32 -4.08 -27.75
N LYS A 191 2.01 -5.20 -28.03
CA LYS A 191 1.53 -6.17 -29.02
C LYS A 191 0.32 -6.86 -28.41
N ASN A 192 -0.75 -6.96 -29.19
CA ASN A 192 -1.93 -7.75 -28.84
C ASN A 192 -1.51 -9.23 -28.77
N ASP A 193 -1.18 -9.71 -27.58
CA ASP A 193 -1.12 -11.14 -27.30
C ASP A 193 -2.41 -11.50 -26.55
N ASP A 194 -3.33 -12.14 -27.28
CA ASP A 194 -4.46 -12.89 -26.74
C ASP A 194 -3.90 -14.02 -25.87
N GLY A 195 -3.87 -13.81 -24.55
CA GLY A 195 -3.29 -14.77 -23.62
C GLY A 195 -3.63 -14.43 -22.18
N GLY A 196 -4.89 -14.60 -21.80
CA GLY A 196 -5.35 -14.41 -20.44
C GLY A 196 -4.61 -15.32 -19.46
N MET A 197 -3.82 -14.72 -18.57
CA MET A 197 -3.48 -15.28 -17.28
C MET A 197 -3.60 -14.14 -16.27
N GLY A 198 -4.79 -13.97 -15.71
CA GLY A 198 -5.04 -13.04 -14.62
C GLY A 198 -4.24 -13.47 -13.39
N SER A 199 -2.99 -13.04 -13.30
CA SER A 199 -2.17 -13.21 -12.11
C SER A 199 -2.64 -12.22 -11.07
N TYR A 200 -3.36 -12.71 -10.07
CA TYR A 200 -3.62 -11.97 -8.85
C TYR A 200 -2.28 -11.50 -8.26
N CYS A 201 -2.20 -10.24 -7.81
CA CYS A 201 -1.04 -9.76 -7.05
C CYS A 201 -0.91 -10.61 -5.78
N PHE A 202 -0.02 -11.59 -5.81
CA PHE A 202 0.50 -12.25 -4.62
C PHE A 202 1.76 -11.51 -4.21
N CYS A 203 1.62 -10.50 -3.35
CA CYS A 203 2.74 -10.21 -2.49
C CYS A 203 2.84 -11.43 -1.55
N ASN A 204 3.91 -12.22 -1.64
CA ASN A 204 4.18 -13.34 -0.72
C ASN A 204 5.13 -12.90 0.40
#